data_AF-A0ABD2HCQ2-F1
#
_entry.id   AF-A0ABD2HCQ2-F1
#
_cell.length_a   1.000
_cell.length_b   1.000
_cell.length_c   1.000
_cell.angle_alpha   90.00
_cell.angle_beta   90.00
_cell.angle_gamma   90.00
#
_symmetry.space_group_name_H-M   'P 1'
#
loop_
_entity.id
_entity.type
_entity.pdbx_description
1 polymer ?
#
loop_
_entity_poly.entity_id
_entity_poly.type
_entity_poly.pdbx_seq_one_letter_code
_entity_poly.pdbx_strand_id
1 'polypeptide(L)'
;MLPITQTDSIDVRRECILKGLCVYFNEDPEKLVKEYMSIDNSSQTAMAETVFGIFVIRHEGAEPGDDPENVGIILEGVEVLDELGNVSVICILGLTALT
;
A
#
# COMPACT_ATOMS: atom_id res chain seq x y z
N MET A 1 3.70 3.86 -33.08
CA MET A 1 3.62 4.36 -31.71
C MET A 1 2.14 4.35 -31.35
N LEU A 2 1.70 3.46 -30.45
CA LEU A 2 0.28 3.39 -30.08
C LEU A 2 -0.09 4.63 -29.26
N PRO A 3 -1.30 5.19 -29.43
CA PRO A 3 -1.73 6.35 -28.67
C PRO A 3 -1.82 5.96 -27.19
N ILE A 4 -1.06 6.66 -26.35
CA ILE A 4 -1.12 6.52 -24.90
C ILE A 4 -2.51 6.97 -24.47
N THR A 5 -3.28 6.09 -23.84
CA THR A 5 -4.62 6.44 -23.37
C THR A 5 -4.51 7.28 -22.10
N GLN A 6 -5.53 8.07 -21.79
CA GLN A 6 -5.56 8.91 -20.58
C GLN A 6 -5.45 8.07 -19.28
N THR A 7 -5.78 6.77 -19.34
CA THR A 7 -5.61 5.80 -18.25
C THR A 7 -4.14 5.44 -18.04
N ASP A 8 -3.41 5.18 -19.14
CA ASP A 8 -1.97 4.84 -19.08
C ASP A 8 -1.15 5.98 -18.45
N SER A 9 -1.53 7.23 -18.69
CA SER A 9 -0.85 8.39 -18.09
C SER A 9 -1.15 8.56 -16.60
N ILE A 10 -2.34 8.14 -16.15
CA ILE A 10 -2.69 8.15 -14.73
C ILE A 10 -1.86 7.11 -14.00
N ASP A 11 -1.82 5.86 -14.47
CA ASP A 11 -1.08 4.79 -13.79
C ASP A 11 0.42 5.07 -13.73
N VAL A 12 1.01 5.61 -14.81
CA VAL A 12 2.39 6.11 -14.79
C VAL A 12 2.57 7.22 -13.75
N ARG A 13 1.62 8.15 -13.62
CA ARG A 13 1.67 9.21 -12.60
C ARG A 13 1.55 8.64 -11.18
N ARG A 14 0.68 7.66 -10.95
CA ARG A 14 0.54 6.97 -9.65
C ARG A 14 1.83 6.28 -9.26
N GLU A 15 2.39 5.51 -10.18
CA GLU A 15 3.65 4.80 -10.01
C GLU A 15 4.80 5.78 -9.70
N CYS A 16 4.89 6.91 -10.41
CA CYS A 16 5.89 7.94 -10.13
C CYS A 16 5.74 8.58 -8.75
N ILE A 17 4.50 8.86 -8.31
CA ILE A 17 4.25 9.43 -6.97
C ILE A 17 4.66 8.43 -5.89
N LEU A 18 4.25 7.17 -5.99
CA LEU A 18 4.61 6.12 -5.03
C LEU A 18 6.13 5.92 -4.97
N LYS A 19 6.82 5.84 -6.13
CA LYS A 19 8.28 5.77 -6.17
C LYS A 19 8.95 7.00 -5.55
N GLY A 20 8.40 8.20 -5.78
CA GLY A 20 8.89 9.43 -5.16
C GLY A 20 8.73 9.44 -3.64
N LEU A 21 7.61 8.92 -3.13
CA LEU A 21 7.37 8.76 -1.70
C LEU A 21 8.33 7.74 -1.08
N CYS A 22 8.56 6.58 -1.72
CA CYS A 22 9.59 5.62 -1.30
C CYS A 22 10.97 6.28 -1.17
N VAL A 23 11.39 7.05 -2.19
CA VAL A 23 12.66 7.78 -2.15
C VAL A 23 12.70 8.82 -1.03
N TYR A 24 11.60 9.56 -0.82
CA TYR A 24 11.51 10.59 0.23
C TYR A 24 11.64 9.99 1.64
N PHE A 25 10.98 8.86 1.89
CA PHE A 25 11.04 8.15 3.17
C PHE A 25 12.24 7.21 3.30
N ASN A 26 13.12 7.16 2.29
CA ASN A 26 14.26 6.24 2.20
C ASN A 26 13.85 4.76 2.35
N GLU A 27 12.65 4.42 1.88
CA GLU A 27 12.08 3.08 1.89
C GLU A 27 12.30 2.41 0.52
N ASP A 28 12.54 1.11 0.55
CA ASP A 28 12.68 0.30 -0.65
C ASP A 28 11.30 0.08 -1.31
N PRO A 29 11.09 0.42 -2.59
CA PRO A 29 9.82 0.22 -3.26
C PRO A 29 9.37 -1.25 -3.28
N GLU A 30 10.29 -2.21 -3.23
CA GLU A 30 9.95 -3.63 -3.12
C GLU A 30 9.45 -4.01 -1.73
N LYS A 31 9.74 -3.20 -0.71
CA LYS A 31 9.30 -3.38 0.68
C LYS A 31 8.12 -2.49 1.05
N LEU A 32 7.62 -1.71 0.09
CA LEU A 32 6.51 -0.79 0.30
C LEU A 32 5.23 -1.53 0.68
N VAL A 33 4.94 -2.67 0.04
CA VAL A 33 3.76 -3.49 0.35
C VAL A 33 4.19 -4.66 1.22
N LYS A 34 3.63 -4.76 2.42
CA LYS A 34 3.88 -5.85 3.36
C LYS A 34 2.59 -6.59 3.64
N GLU A 35 2.61 -7.91 3.49
CA GLU A 35 1.48 -8.77 3.84
C GLU A 35 1.67 -9.34 5.26
N TYR A 36 0.60 -9.34 6.04
CA TYR A 36 0.55 -9.80 7.42
C TYR A 36 -0.64 -10.73 7.63
N MET A 37 -0.52 -11.66 8.58
CA MET A 37 -1.63 -12.53 9.00
C MET A 37 -2.29 -11.96 10.25
N SER A 38 -3.62 -11.94 10.32
CA SER A 38 -4.35 -11.27 11.41
C SER A 38 -4.11 -11.84 12.81
N ILE A 39 -3.60 -13.07 12.90
CA ILE A 39 -3.26 -13.74 14.16
C ILE A 39 -1.81 -13.55 14.61
N ASP A 40 -0.94 -12.95 13.79
CA ASP A 40 0.48 -12.89 14.07
C ASP A 40 0.85 -11.61 14.83
N ASN A 41 1.10 -11.76 16.14
CA ASN A 41 1.60 -10.68 17.00
C ASN A 41 2.99 -10.15 16.57
N SER A 42 3.76 -10.91 15.77
CA SER A 42 5.03 -10.43 15.21
C SER A 42 4.82 -9.32 14.17
N SER A 43 3.64 -9.28 13.55
CA SER A 43 3.22 -8.24 12.60
C SER A 43 3.20 -6.85 13.25
N GLN A 44 2.72 -6.74 14.49
CA GLN A 44 2.60 -5.46 15.20
C GLN A 44 3.96 -4.80 15.42
N THR A 45 4.98 -5.60 15.77
CA THR A 45 6.36 -5.11 15.92
C THR A 45 6.92 -4.63 14.58
N ALA A 46 6.72 -5.40 13.51
CA ALA A 46 7.20 -5.02 12.17
C ALA A 46 6.48 -3.77 11.62
N MET A 47 5.20 -3.58 11.95
CA MET A 47 4.44 -2.38 11.62
C MET A 47 4.98 -1.17 12.38
N ALA A 48 5.27 -1.30 13.68
CA ALA A 48 5.85 -0.23 14.50
C ALA A 48 7.24 0.23 14.02
N GLU A 49 8.02 -0.65 13.41
CA GLU A 49 9.34 -0.33 12.83
C GLU A 49 9.25 0.27 11.41
N THR A 50 8.07 0.29 10.80
CA THR A 50 7.89 0.75 9.41
C THR A 50 7.77 2.27 9.34
N VAL A 51 8.66 2.93 8.59
CA VAL A 51 8.63 4.38 8.38
C VAL A 51 7.56 4.78 7.36
N PHE A 52 7.42 4.01 6.27
CA PHE A 52 6.39 4.19 5.26
C PHE A 52 6.03 2.83 4.67
N GLY A 53 4.76 2.45 4.67
CA GLY A 53 4.36 1.16 4.11
C GLY A 53 2.87 1.04 3.89
N ILE A 54 2.50 0.25 2.89
CA ILE A 54 1.16 -0.28 2.68
C ILE A 54 1.13 -1.65 3.34
N PHE A 55 0.21 -1.86 4.28
CA PHE A 55 0.01 -3.16 4.87
C PHE A 55 -1.23 -3.83 4.28
N VAL A 56 -1.16 -5.14 4.14
CA VAL A 56 -2.26 -6.01 3.72
C VAL A 56 -2.44 -7.07 4.79
N ILE A 57 -3.55 -7.04 5.52
CA ILE A 57 -3.88 -8.07 6.50
C ILE A 57 -4.73 -9.13 5.81
N ARG A 58 -4.35 -10.40 5.96
CA ARG A 58 -5.12 -11.56 5.52
C ARG A 58 -5.60 -12.34 6.73
N HIS A 59 -6.81 -12.89 6.61
CA HIS A 59 -7.35 -13.81 7.60
C HIS A 59 -6.63 -15.16 7.51
N GLU A 60 -6.64 -15.93 8.61
CA GLU A 60 -6.03 -17.25 8.65
C GLU A 60 -6.69 -18.19 7.63
N GLY A 61 -5.88 -18.83 6.79
CA GLY A 61 -6.35 -19.77 5.77
C GLY A 61 -6.73 -19.16 4.42
N ALA A 62 -6.53 -17.85 4.23
CA ALA A 62 -6.77 -17.18 2.95
C ALA A 62 -5.89 -17.77 1.82
N GLU A 63 -6.49 -18.01 0.65
CA GLU A 63 -5.79 -18.44 -0.56
C GLU A 63 -5.20 -17.25 -1.35
N PRO A 64 -4.18 -17.48 -2.21
CA PRO A 64 -3.68 -16.46 -3.11
C PRO A 64 -4.78 -15.96 -4.05
N GLY A 65 -5.19 -14.70 -3.89
CA GLY A 65 -6.26 -14.07 -4.67
C GLY A 65 -7.52 -13.77 -3.89
N ASP A 66 -7.65 -14.28 -2.66
CA ASP A 66 -8.72 -13.88 -1.76
C ASP A 66 -8.61 -12.40 -1.38
N ASP A 67 -9.76 -11.78 -1.15
CA ASP A 67 -9.83 -10.41 -0.69
C ASP A 67 -9.13 -10.27 0.68
N PRO A 68 -8.30 -9.24 0.86
CA PRO A 68 -7.64 -8.99 2.13
C PRO A 68 -8.68 -8.61 3.20
N GLU A 69 -8.40 -8.99 4.44
CA GLU A 69 -9.20 -8.60 5.61
C GLU A 69 -9.09 -7.09 5.84
N ASN A 70 -7.89 -6.53 5.68
CA ASN A 70 -7.65 -5.10 5.78
C ASN A 70 -6.53 -4.67 4.83
N VAL A 71 -6.60 -3.45 4.33
CA VAL A 71 -5.48 -2.78 3.67
C VAL A 71 -5.37 -1.38 4.23
N GLY A 72 -4.16 -0.94 4.55
CA GLY A 72 -3.94 0.38 5.14
C GLY A 72 -2.56 0.95 4.85
N ILE A 73 -2.31 2.15 5.37
CA ILE A 73 -1.02 2.85 5.27
C ILE A 73 -0.46 3.09 6.67
N ILE A 74 0.83 2.82 6.83
CA ILE A 74 1.62 3.15 8.01
C ILE A 74 2.58 4.29 7.68
N LEU A 75 2.61 5.30 8.55
CA LEU A 75 3.63 6.34 8.60
C LEU A 75 4.29 6.30 9.98
N GLU A 76 5.61 6.15 10.02
CA GLU A 76 6.41 6.21 11.26
C GLU A 76 5.88 5.29 12.38
N GLY A 77 5.46 4.08 12.01
CA GLY A 77 4.91 3.08 12.93
C GLY A 77 3.45 3.30 13.32
N VAL A 78 2.78 4.32 12.76
CA VAL A 78 1.39 4.65 13.03
C VAL A 78 0.51 4.33 11.82
N GLU A 79 -0.55 3.57 12.03
CA GLU A 79 -1.60 3.39 11.03
C GLU A 79 -2.35 4.72 10.83
N VAL A 80 -2.22 5.29 9.64
CA VAL A 80 -2.85 6.57 9.29
C VAL A 80 -4.11 6.40 8.46
N LEU A 81 -4.26 5.23 7.83
CA LEU A 81 -5.44 4.83 7.07
C LEU A 81 -5.63 3.32 7.22
N ASP A 82 -6.86 2.88 7.44
CA ASP A 82 -7.29 1.49 7.57
C ASP A 82 -8.59 1.23 6.79
N GLU A 83 -9.02 -0.02 6.77
CA GLU A 83 -10.26 -0.53 6.14
C GLU A 83 -10.39 -0.15 4.65
N LEU A 84 -9.27 -0.01 3.95
CA LEU A 84 -9.28 0.46 2.56
C LEU A 84 -9.78 -0.61 1.58
N GLY A 85 -10.00 -1.84 2.03
CA GLY A 85 -10.64 -2.95 1.30
C GLY A 85 -9.78 -3.57 0.18
N ASN A 86 -9.01 -2.78 -0.57
CA ASN A 86 -8.08 -3.28 -1.58
C ASN A 86 -6.91 -2.30 -1.80
N VAL A 87 -5.73 -2.81 -2.13
CA VAL A 87 -4.56 -2.00 -2.52
C VAL A 87 -4.90 -1.02 -3.67
N SER A 88 -5.83 -1.41 -4.54
CA SER A 88 -6.38 -0.59 -5.62
C SER A 88 -7.08 0.69 -5.12
N VAL A 89 -7.74 0.63 -3.97
CA VAL A 89 -8.43 1.76 -3.34
C VAL A 89 -7.42 2.74 -2.75
N ILE A 90 -6.25 2.28 -2.32
CA ILE A 90 -5.13 3.13 -1.90
C ILE A 90 -4.61 3.97 -3.08
N CYS A 91 -4.47 3.34 -4.24
CA CYS A 91 -4.11 4.03 -5.49
C CYS A 91 -5.17 5.07 -5.92
N ILE A 92 -6.42 4.95 -5.45
CA ILE A 92 -7.51 5.88 -5.73
C ILE A 92 -7.57 7.00 -4.68
N LEU A 93 -7.51 6.69 -3.38
CA LEU A 93 -7.60 7.65 -2.28
C LEU A 93 -6.35 8.53 -2.16
N GLY A 94 -5.15 7.97 -2.38
CA GLY A 94 -3.91 8.75 -2.49
C GLY A 94 -3.93 9.73 -3.66
N LEU A 95 -4.80 9.52 -4.67
CA LEU A 95 -4.94 10.41 -5.82
C LEU A 95 -5.96 11.52 -5.63
N THR A 96 -7.02 11.32 -4.85
CA THR A 96 -8.04 12.36 -4.59
C THR A 96 -7.59 13.41 -3.59
N ALA A 97 -6.61 13.12 -2.73
CA ALA A 97 -6.06 14.09 -1.77
C ALA A 97 -4.99 15.04 -2.38
N LEU A 98 -4.51 14.77 -3.60
CA LEU A 98 -3.48 15.55 -4.31
C LEU A 98 -4.00 16.36 -5.51
N THR A 99 -5.32 16.43 -5.73
CA THR A 99 -5.97 17.24 -6.77
C THR A 99 -6.90 18.27 -6.18
#